data_AF-A0A9E4KG87-F1
#
_entry.id   AF-A0A9E4KG87-F1
#
_cell.length_a   1.000
_cell.length_b   1.000
_cell.length_c   1.000
_cell.angle_alpha   90.00
_cell.angle_beta   90.00
_cell.angle_gamma   90.00
#
_symmetry.space_group_name_H-M   'P 1'
#
loop_
_entity.id
_entity.type
_entity.pdbx_description
1 polymer ?
#
loop_
_entity_poly.entity_id
_entity_poly.type
_entity_poly.pdbx_seq_one_letter_code
_entity_poly.pdbx_strand_id
1 'polypeptide(L)'
;MSEPGDSADVLGAGIDEESKRAAEEIAAEAESGGRQPKNLTAWLVSVLAISWSCFQLYIAYTPLNSIIARSIHLTFAITMVYLAFPGTKKPGESWVQRMSLQLFPGFMRPQRSTREVIPWYDYALAIIAGMGAFYMAWDYANIIQRSGLPIQRDVIVGAILVVLLLEAARRALGPALPILAILFLLYCFVGPYMPSFIAHPGVPLEFV
;
A
#
# COMPACT_ATOMS: atom_id res chain seq x y z
N MET A 1 34.13 21.95 42.09
CA MET A 1 33.98 20.49 42.10
C MET A 1 32.55 20.20 41.66
N SER A 2 32.29 20.15 40.35
CA SER A 2 30.97 19.81 39.80
C SER A 2 30.81 18.30 39.87
N GLU A 3 29.74 17.83 40.50
CA GLU A 3 29.53 16.40 40.73
C GLU A 3 29.36 15.63 39.40
N PRO A 4 29.97 14.44 39.25
CA PRO A 4 29.93 13.64 38.02
C PRO A 4 28.55 13.03 37.68
N GLY A 5 27.52 13.25 38.52
CA GLY A 5 26.17 12.71 38.33
C GLY A 5 25.28 13.51 37.38
N ASP A 6 25.48 14.84 37.31
CA ASP A 6 24.61 15.74 36.53
C ASP A 6 24.68 15.43 35.03
N SER A 7 25.90 15.24 34.49
CA SER A 7 26.13 14.94 33.08
C SER A 7 25.54 13.60 32.59
N ALA A 8 25.40 12.60 33.46
CA ALA A 8 24.85 11.30 33.09
C ALA A 8 23.31 11.33 32.99
N ASP A 9 22.66 12.11 33.86
CA ASP A 9 21.21 12.33 33.84
C ASP A 9 20.79 13.17 32.63
N VAL A 10 21.57 14.20 32.25
CA VAL A 10 21.27 15.00 31.05
C VAL A 10 21.44 14.20 29.75
N LEU A 11 22.43 13.29 29.69
CA LEU A 11 22.65 12.39 28.56
C LEU A 11 21.51 11.36 28.43
N GLY A 12 21.08 10.77 29.54
CA GLY A 12 19.91 9.88 29.56
C GLY A 12 18.64 10.58 29.12
N ALA A 13 18.35 11.76 29.69
CA ALA A 13 17.20 12.57 29.30
C ALA A 13 17.21 12.98 27.81
N GLY A 14 18.39 13.25 27.24
CA GLY A 14 18.54 13.58 25.82
C GLY A 14 18.22 12.41 24.88
N ILE A 15 18.68 11.20 25.22
CA ILE A 15 18.42 9.97 24.44
C ILE A 15 16.93 9.60 24.50
N ASP A 16 16.31 9.77 25.66
CA ASP A 16 14.90 9.46 25.89
C ASP A 16 13.99 10.42 25.12
N GLU A 17 14.31 11.72 25.08
CA GLU A 17 13.56 12.73 24.33
C GLU A 17 13.74 12.59 22.81
N GLU A 18 14.93 12.23 22.33
CA GLU A 18 15.16 11.92 20.91
C GLU A 18 14.40 10.66 20.47
N SER A 19 14.40 9.61 21.30
CA SER A 19 13.66 8.37 21.05
C SER A 19 12.14 8.57 21.06
N LYS A 20 11.62 9.38 22.00
CA LYS A 20 10.20 9.77 22.04
C LYS A 20 9.80 10.58 20.82
N ARG A 21 10.61 11.57 20.42
CA ARG A 21 10.37 12.37 19.20
C ARG A 21 10.40 11.52 17.94
N ALA A 22 11.35 10.59 17.84
CA ALA A 22 11.39 9.66 16.72
C ALA A 22 10.17 8.73 16.71
N ALA A 23 9.72 8.23 17.88
CA ALA A 23 8.52 7.42 18.00
C ALA A 23 7.25 8.22 17.64
N GLU A 24 7.13 9.47 18.09
CA GLU A 24 6.04 10.38 17.73
C GLU A 24 6.06 10.76 16.25
N GLU A 25 7.23 10.99 15.64
CA GLU A 25 7.35 11.25 14.21
C GLU A 25 6.97 10.02 13.39
N ILE A 26 7.37 8.81 13.81
CA ILE A 26 6.96 7.55 13.18
C ILE A 26 5.44 7.34 13.33
N ALA A 27 4.87 7.61 14.50
CA ALA A 27 3.44 7.53 14.75
C ALA A 27 2.66 8.55 13.92
N ALA A 28 3.11 9.81 13.88
CA ALA A 28 2.52 10.87 13.07
C ALA A 28 2.64 10.61 11.56
N GLU A 29 3.75 10.03 11.09
CA GLU A 29 3.91 9.57 9.70
C GLU A 29 2.95 8.42 9.37
N ALA A 30 2.68 7.53 10.33
CA ALA A 30 1.73 6.43 10.17
C ALA A 30 0.27 6.93 10.17
N GLU A 31 -0.05 7.93 11.00
CA GLU A 31 -1.40 8.47 11.16
C GLU A 31 -1.80 9.48 10.08
N SER A 32 -0.89 10.35 9.62
CA SER A 32 -1.21 11.44 8.67
C SER A 32 -0.90 11.11 7.21
N GLY A 33 -0.15 10.02 6.95
CA GLY A 33 0.48 9.79 5.67
C GLY A 33 1.63 10.80 5.43
N GLY A 34 2.71 10.38 4.77
CA GLY A 34 3.94 11.18 4.67
C GLY A 34 3.86 12.52 3.90
N ARG A 35 2.66 13.03 3.56
CA ARG A 35 2.41 14.32 2.90
C ARG A 35 1.60 15.25 3.80
N GLN A 36 2.03 16.51 3.90
CA GLN A 36 1.22 17.60 4.45
C GLN A 36 0.76 18.51 3.30
N PRO A 37 -0.33 18.18 2.58
CA PRO A 37 -0.85 19.07 1.56
C PRO A 37 -1.37 20.35 2.22
N LYS A 38 -0.92 21.52 1.79
CA LYS A 38 -1.37 22.81 2.36
C LYS A 38 -2.63 23.40 1.68
N ASN A 39 -3.10 22.80 0.58
CA ASN A 39 -4.08 23.40 -0.35
C ASN A 39 -5.33 22.52 -0.57
N LEU A 40 -6.09 22.78 -1.66
CA LEU A 40 -7.26 22.04 -2.16
C LEU A 40 -7.15 20.51 -2.05
N THR A 41 -5.95 19.97 -2.23
CA THR A 41 -5.68 18.54 -2.10
C THR A 41 -5.92 18.00 -0.69
N ALA A 42 -5.62 18.78 0.35
CA ALA A 42 -5.93 18.40 1.74
C ALA A 42 -7.45 18.24 1.93
N TRP A 43 -8.22 19.17 1.36
CA TRP A 43 -9.68 19.09 1.39
C TRP A 43 -10.20 17.87 0.64
N LEU A 44 -9.66 17.57 -0.56
CA LEU A 44 -10.01 16.36 -1.31
C LEU A 44 -9.72 15.07 -0.52
N VAL A 45 -8.54 14.97 0.08
CA VAL A 45 -8.15 13.82 0.92
C VAL A 45 -9.08 13.69 2.13
N SER A 46 -9.42 14.79 2.79
CA SER A 46 -10.36 14.78 3.92
C SER A 46 -11.76 14.34 3.52
N VAL A 47 -12.30 14.84 2.41
CA VAL A 47 -13.61 14.41 1.90
C VAL A 47 -13.59 12.92 1.56
N LEU A 48 -12.51 12.43 0.95
CA LEU A 48 -12.33 11.01 0.63
C LEU A 48 -12.30 10.15 1.91
N ALA A 49 -11.57 10.59 2.95
CA ALA A 49 -11.46 9.91 4.23
C ALA A 49 -12.79 9.87 5.01
N ILE A 50 -13.52 11.00 5.03
CA ILE A 50 -14.86 11.07 5.64
C ILE A 50 -15.82 10.13 4.89
N SER A 51 -15.79 10.17 3.56
CA SER A 51 -16.62 9.29 2.73
C SER A 51 -16.35 7.81 3.00
N TRP A 52 -15.07 7.43 3.16
CA TRP A 52 -14.69 6.07 3.53
C TRP A 52 -15.16 5.69 4.93
N SER A 53 -15.02 6.58 5.92
CA SER A 53 -15.52 6.36 7.28
C SER A 53 -17.04 6.12 7.29
N CYS A 54 -17.81 6.97 6.60
CA CYS A 54 -19.25 6.79 6.43
C CYS A 54 -19.60 5.46 5.75
N PHE A 55 -18.83 5.05 4.74
CA PHE A 55 -19.01 3.77 4.08
C PHE A 55 -18.77 2.58 5.02
N GLN A 56 -17.73 2.62 5.87
CA GLN A 56 -17.48 1.57 6.88
C GLN A 56 -18.63 1.47 7.89
N LEU A 57 -19.19 2.61 8.32
CA LEU A 57 -20.35 2.63 9.21
C LEU A 57 -21.61 2.09 8.52
N TYR A 58 -21.80 2.40 7.24
CA TYR A 58 -22.91 1.87 6.44
C TYR A 58 -22.87 0.36 6.31
N ILE A 59 -21.71 -0.24 5.98
CA ILE A 59 -21.60 -1.70 5.85
C ILE A 59 -21.70 -2.43 7.21
N ALA A 60 -21.41 -1.75 8.32
CA ALA A 60 -21.61 -2.28 9.65
C ALA A 60 -23.11 -2.37 10.01
N TYR A 61 -23.92 -1.41 9.53
CA TYR A 61 -25.38 -1.42 9.72
C TYR A 61 -26.10 -2.33 8.72
N THR A 62 -25.75 -2.24 7.43
CA THR A 62 -26.34 -3.03 6.35
C THR A 62 -25.25 -3.89 5.71
N PRO A 63 -25.12 -5.17 6.10
CA PRO A 63 -24.14 -6.07 5.51
C PRO A 63 -24.33 -6.19 4.00
N LEU A 64 -23.31 -5.79 3.24
CA LEU A 64 -23.24 -5.97 1.80
C LEU A 64 -22.51 -7.28 1.45
N ASN A 65 -22.63 -7.70 0.19
CA ASN A 65 -21.82 -8.78 -0.34
C ASN A 65 -20.32 -8.50 -0.13
N SER A 66 -19.58 -9.47 0.38
CA SER A 66 -18.17 -9.31 0.77
C SER A 66 -17.25 -8.93 -0.39
N ILE A 67 -17.58 -9.32 -1.63
CA ILE A 67 -16.79 -8.94 -2.82
C ILE A 67 -17.04 -7.46 -3.13
N ILE A 68 -18.30 -7.05 -3.23
CA ILE A 68 -18.69 -5.65 -3.49
C ILE A 68 -18.11 -4.72 -2.41
N ALA A 69 -18.28 -5.08 -1.12
CA ALA A 69 -17.80 -4.28 -0.01
C ALA A 69 -16.27 -4.10 -0.02
N ARG A 70 -15.51 -5.17 -0.28
CA ARG A 70 -14.05 -5.12 -0.39
C ARG A 70 -13.58 -4.31 -1.59
N SER A 71 -14.26 -4.41 -2.73
CA SER A 71 -13.92 -3.63 -3.93
C SER A 71 -14.15 -2.13 -3.73
N ILE A 72 -15.27 -1.74 -3.10
CA ILE A 72 -15.53 -0.33 -2.77
C ILE A 72 -14.53 0.17 -1.71
N HIS A 73 -14.28 -0.61 -0.66
CA HIS A 73 -13.26 -0.28 0.33
C HIS A 73 -11.87 -0.10 -0.31
N LEU A 74 -11.47 -1.02 -1.19
CA LEU A 74 -10.20 -0.96 -1.91
C LEU A 74 -10.11 0.28 -2.82
N THR A 75 -11.23 0.70 -3.43
CA THR A 75 -11.30 1.93 -4.23
C THR A 75 -10.91 3.15 -3.41
N PHE A 76 -11.45 3.29 -2.20
CA PHE A 76 -11.07 4.37 -1.29
C PHE A 76 -9.62 4.21 -0.82
N ALA A 77 -9.22 3.00 -0.43
CA ALA A 77 -7.88 2.72 0.07
C ALA A 77 -6.78 3.05 -0.93
N ILE A 78 -6.87 2.52 -2.15
CA ILE A 78 -5.83 2.71 -3.14
C ILE A 78 -5.74 4.17 -3.59
N THR A 79 -6.89 4.84 -3.76
CA THR A 79 -6.95 6.27 -4.09
C THR A 79 -6.30 7.11 -2.98
N MET A 80 -6.64 6.85 -1.71
CA MET A 80 -6.00 7.49 -0.56
C MET A 80 -4.49 7.26 -0.56
N VAL A 81 -4.02 6.04 -0.81
CA VAL A 81 -2.59 5.74 -0.77
C VAL A 81 -1.80 6.56 -1.80
N TYR A 82 -2.29 6.66 -3.03
CA TYR A 82 -1.62 7.45 -4.08
C TYR A 82 -1.61 8.96 -3.78
N LEU A 83 -2.61 9.47 -3.07
CA LEU A 83 -2.68 10.87 -2.68
C LEU A 83 -1.88 11.17 -1.40
N ALA A 84 -1.99 10.34 -0.36
CA ALA A 84 -1.42 10.56 0.96
C ALA A 84 0.05 10.12 1.09
N PHE A 85 0.46 9.04 0.42
CA PHE A 85 1.85 8.56 0.50
C PHE A 85 2.65 9.01 -0.72
N PRO A 86 3.69 9.83 -0.54
CA PRO A 86 4.60 10.13 -1.64
C PRO A 86 5.32 8.85 -2.03
N GLY A 87 5.63 8.67 -3.33
CA GLY A 87 6.34 7.47 -3.82
C GLY A 87 7.76 7.28 -3.27
N THR A 88 8.16 8.11 -2.30
CA THR A 88 9.53 8.51 -1.99
C THR A 88 9.67 9.01 -0.56
N LYS A 89 10.39 8.28 0.29
CA LYS A 89 10.88 8.79 1.59
C LYS A 89 12.33 9.25 1.46
N LYS A 90 12.75 10.25 2.25
CA LYS A 90 14.19 10.59 2.37
C LYS A 90 14.95 9.36 2.88
N PRO A 91 16.19 9.10 2.43
CA PRO A 91 16.96 7.98 2.95
C PRO A 91 17.24 8.23 4.44
N GLY A 92 16.70 7.39 5.32
CA GLY A 92 17.23 7.22 6.66
C GLY A 92 18.42 6.28 6.59
N GLU A 93 19.52 6.58 7.27
CA GLU A 93 20.78 5.82 7.24
C GLU A 93 20.73 4.51 8.04
N SER A 94 19.65 3.71 7.93
CA SER A 94 19.61 2.39 8.57
C SER A 94 20.47 1.38 7.80
N TRP A 95 21.36 0.68 8.51
CA TRP A 95 22.22 -0.38 7.95
C TRP A 95 21.40 -1.48 7.24
N VAL A 96 20.21 -1.80 7.75
CA VAL A 96 19.27 -2.76 7.15
C VAL A 96 18.73 -2.23 5.80
N GLN A 97 18.56 -0.91 5.67
CA GLN A 97 18.12 -0.27 4.44
C GLN A 97 19.23 -0.22 3.39
N ARG A 98 20.49 -0.03 3.81
CA ARG A 98 21.66 -0.17 2.93
C ARG A 98 21.86 -1.61 2.44
N MET A 99 21.68 -2.59 3.31
CA MET A 99 21.79 -4.01 2.96
C MET A 99 20.68 -4.45 1.99
N SER A 100 19.43 -4.03 2.23
CA SER A 100 18.33 -4.31 1.31
C SER A 100 18.48 -3.61 -0.05
N LEU A 101 19.00 -2.38 -0.08
CA LEU A 101 19.38 -1.66 -1.31
C LEU A 101 20.43 -2.39 -2.15
N GLN A 102 21.40 -3.06 -1.51
CA GLN A 102 22.42 -3.84 -2.22
C GLN A 102 21.85 -5.11 -2.87
N LEU A 103 20.89 -5.77 -2.22
CA LEU A 103 20.25 -6.97 -2.74
C LEU A 103 19.21 -6.68 -3.83
N PHE A 104 18.53 -5.52 -3.80
CA PHE A 104 17.46 -5.16 -4.74
C PHE A 104 17.57 -3.72 -5.29
N PRO A 105 18.61 -3.41 -6.10
CA PRO A 105 18.96 -2.04 -6.51
C PRO A 105 17.96 -1.38 -7.48
N GLY A 106 17.13 -2.15 -8.20
CA GLY A 106 16.12 -1.63 -9.13
C GLY A 106 14.77 -1.30 -8.47
N PHE A 107 14.43 -1.99 -7.38
CA PHE A 107 13.13 -1.89 -6.69
C PHE A 107 13.15 -0.89 -5.53
N MET A 108 14.34 -0.59 -5.00
CA MET A 108 14.52 0.17 -3.76
C MET A 108 15.16 1.55 -3.94
N ARG A 109 15.25 2.10 -5.16
CA ARG A 109 15.88 3.42 -5.38
C ARG A 109 15.14 4.51 -4.57
N PRO A 110 15.86 5.32 -3.78
CA PRO A 110 15.30 6.46 -3.09
C PRO A 110 15.03 7.56 -4.13
N GLN A 111 13.82 7.58 -4.68
CA GLN A 111 13.39 8.63 -5.59
C GLN A 111 13.08 9.90 -4.74
N ARG A 112 13.25 11.12 -5.27
CA ARG A 112 13.22 12.36 -4.48
C ARG A 112 11.80 12.83 -4.14
N SER A 113 11.61 13.25 -2.89
CA SER A 113 10.35 13.79 -2.36
C SER A 113 10.28 15.32 -2.50
N THR A 114 9.24 15.81 -3.19
CA THR A 114 8.70 17.16 -2.99
C THR A 114 7.48 17.04 -2.07
N ARG A 115 7.66 17.32 -0.78
CA ARG A 115 6.61 17.23 0.27
C ARG A 115 5.44 18.22 0.07
N GLU A 116 5.58 19.18 -0.84
CA GLU A 116 4.68 20.34 -0.94
C GLU A 116 3.67 20.29 -2.10
N VAL A 117 3.92 19.49 -3.15
CA VAL A 117 3.05 19.43 -4.34
C VAL A 117 2.90 17.99 -4.82
N ILE A 118 1.67 17.54 -5.02
CA ILE A 118 1.38 16.22 -5.59
C ILE A 118 1.65 16.28 -7.10
N PRO A 119 2.57 15.44 -7.64
CA PRO A 119 2.78 15.34 -9.08
C PRO A 119 1.51 14.91 -9.79
N TRP A 120 1.25 15.43 -10.99
CA TRP A 120 0.05 15.07 -11.76
C TRP A 120 -0.06 13.55 -12.03
N TYR A 121 1.07 12.85 -12.14
CA TYR A 121 1.11 11.39 -12.31
C TYR A 121 0.45 10.65 -11.15
N ASP A 122 0.56 11.14 -9.91
CA ASP A 122 -0.05 10.47 -8.76
C ASP A 122 -1.57 10.59 -8.78
N TYR A 123 -2.12 11.70 -9.30
CA TYR A 123 -3.56 11.82 -9.55
C TYR A 123 -4.02 10.85 -10.64
N ALA A 124 -3.27 10.77 -11.74
CA ALA A 124 -3.60 9.83 -12.83
C ALA A 124 -3.57 8.38 -12.32
N LEU A 125 -2.54 8.00 -11.57
CA LEU A 125 -2.42 6.66 -10.98
C LEU A 125 -3.52 6.40 -9.95
N ALA A 126 -3.87 7.38 -9.11
CA ALA A 126 -4.97 7.26 -8.16
C ALA A 126 -6.31 7.00 -8.87
N ILE A 127 -6.59 7.75 -9.95
CA ILE A 127 -7.82 7.61 -10.74
C ILE A 127 -7.86 6.25 -11.44
N ILE A 128 -6.78 5.84 -12.11
CA ILE A 128 -6.71 4.55 -12.82
C ILE A 128 -6.86 3.38 -11.82
N ALA A 129 -6.15 3.44 -10.69
CA ALA A 129 -6.21 2.42 -9.66
C ALA A 129 -7.60 2.35 -8.99
N GLY A 130 -8.18 3.51 -8.67
CA GLY A 130 -9.53 3.62 -8.11
C GLY A 130 -10.58 3.09 -9.07
N MET A 131 -10.54 3.46 -10.36
CA MET A 131 -11.46 2.93 -11.38
C MET A 131 -11.30 1.42 -11.57
N GLY A 132 -10.07 0.91 -11.56
CA GLY A 132 -9.80 -0.53 -11.66
C GLY A 132 -10.39 -1.32 -10.48
N ALA A 133 -10.27 -0.80 -9.26
CA ALA A 133 -10.88 -1.40 -8.07
C ALA A 133 -12.42 -1.30 -8.09
N PHE A 134 -12.94 -0.16 -8.53
CA PHE A 134 -14.38 0.09 -8.61
C PHE A 134 -15.07 -0.77 -9.68
N TYR A 135 -14.38 -1.05 -10.79
CA TYR A 135 -14.88 -1.90 -11.87
C TYR A 135 -15.39 -3.26 -11.37
N MET A 136 -14.70 -3.85 -10.38
CA MET A 136 -15.10 -5.13 -9.78
C MET A 136 -16.44 -5.03 -9.03
N ALA A 137 -16.73 -3.89 -8.39
CA ALA A 137 -18.02 -3.66 -7.75
C ALA A 137 -19.11 -3.37 -8.80
N TRP A 138 -18.77 -2.64 -9.86
CA TRP A 138 -19.71 -2.25 -10.91
C TRP A 138 -20.17 -3.43 -11.78
N ASP A 139 -19.23 -4.23 -12.31
CA ASP A 139 -19.54 -5.37 -13.19
C ASP A 139 -19.77 -6.68 -12.43
N TYR A 140 -19.93 -6.61 -11.10
CA TYR A 140 -20.04 -7.78 -10.21
C TYR A 140 -21.08 -8.80 -10.70
N ALA A 141 -22.28 -8.34 -11.07
CA ALA A 141 -23.37 -9.21 -11.51
C ALA A 141 -23.01 -10.00 -12.77
N ASN A 142 -22.32 -9.39 -13.72
CA ASN A 142 -21.93 -10.08 -14.95
C ASN A 142 -20.73 -11.00 -14.72
N ILE A 143 -19.80 -10.65 -13.83
CA ILE A 143 -18.64 -11.48 -13.50
C ILE A 143 -19.08 -12.80 -12.87
N ILE A 144 -20.02 -12.77 -11.91
CA ILE A 144 -20.51 -14.00 -11.26
C ILE A 144 -21.30 -14.90 -12.21
N GLN A 145 -21.98 -14.32 -13.21
CA GLN A 145 -22.73 -15.07 -14.22
C GLN A 145 -21.84 -15.78 -15.24
N ARG A 146 -20.57 -15.34 -15.39
CA ARG A 146 -19.60 -15.96 -16.31
C ARG A 146 -18.89 -17.18 -15.71
N SER A 147 -19.25 -17.63 -14.50
CA SER A 147 -18.84 -18.90 -13.87
C SER A 147 -17.36 -19.30 -14.04
N GLY A 148 -16.43 -18.34 -13.96
CA GLY A 148 -14.99 -18.61 -14.06
C GLY A 148 -14.39 -18.48 -15.47
N LEU A 149 -15.15 -17.99 -16.46
CA LEU A 149 -14.66 -17.60 -17.78
C LEU A 149 -14.53 -16.06 -17.87
N PRO A 150 -13.47 -15.47 -17.30
CA PRO A 150 -13.27 -14.02 -17.36
C PRO A 150 -13.07 -13.55 -18.80
N ILE A 151 -13.66 -12.40 -19.15
CA ILE A 151 -13.45 -11.78 -20.45
C ILE A 151 -12.06 -11.13 -20.46
N GLN A 152 -11.46 -10.96 -21.64
CA GLN A 152 -10.19 -10.26 -21.81
C GLN A 152 -10.13 -8.91 -21.08
N ARG A 153 -11.24 -8.17 -21.01
CA ARG A 153 -11.32 -6.90 -20.26
C ARG A 153 -11.09 -7.10 -18.76
N ASP A 154 -11.66 -8.14 -18.16
CA ASP A 154 -11.57 -8.42 -16.73
C ASP A 154 -10.12 -8.77 -16.37
N VAL A 155 -9.47 -9.54 -17.25
CA VAL A 155 -8.05 -9.91 -17.12
C VAL A 155 -7.15 -8.69 -17.23
N ILE A 156 -7.36 -7.82 -18.22
CA ILE A 156 -6.55 -6.60 -18.39
C ILE A 156 -6.70 -5.66 -17.20
N VAL A 157 -7.93 -5.36 -16.79
CA VAL A 157 -8.20 -4.49 -15.64
C VAL A 157 -7.63 -5.08 -14.36
N GLY A 158 -7.79 -6.39 -14.14
CA GLY A 158 -7.23 -7.10 -13.00
C GLY A 158 -5.71 -7.07 -12.97
N ALA A 159 -5.04 -7.33 -14.10
CA ALA A 159 -3.58 -7.27 -14.20
C ALA A 159 -3.03 -5.88 -13.90
N ILE A 160 -3.64 -4.83 -14.48
CA ILE A 160 -3.29 -3.44 -14.20
C ILE A 160 -3.49 -3.13 -12.71
N LEU A 161 -4.63 -3.53 -12.14
CA LEU A 161 -4.94 -3.30 -10.73
C LEU A 161 -3.94 -4.00 -9.81
N VAL A 162 -3.51 -5.23 -10.10
CA VAL A 162 -2.49 -5.94 -9.32
C VAL A 162 -1.17 -5.17 -9.32
N VAL A 163 -0.72 -4.69 -10.48
CA VAL A 163 0.51 -3.90 -10.58
C VAL A 163 0.39 -2.60 -9.77
N LEU A 164 -0.73 -1.88 -9.93
CA LEU A 164 -0.98 -0.63 -9.20
C LEU A 164 -1.14 -0.86 -7.69
N LEU A 165 -1.67 -2.01 -7.27
CA LEU A 165 -1.81 -2.38 -5.87
C LEU A 165 -0.46 -2.71 -5.23
N LEU A 166 0.40 -3.46 -5.93
CA LEU A 166 1.76 -3.75 -5.47
C LEU A 166 2.58 -2.47 -5.33
N GLU A 167 2.43 -1.53 -6.27
CA GLU A 167 3.03 -0.22 -6.19
C GLU A 167 2.45 0.61 -5.04
N ALA A 168 1.13 0.62 -4.83
CA ALA A 168 0.51 1.29 -3.69
C ALA A 168 1.01 0.73 -2.35
N ALA A 169 1.10 -0.61 -2.23
CA ALA A 169 1.65 -1.28 -1.06
C ALA A 169 3.14 -0.89 -0.84
N ARG A 170 3.93 -0.78 -1.91
CA ARG A 170 5.31 -0.28 -1.84
C ARG A 170 5.38 1.14 -1.28
N ARG A 171 4.44 2.01 -1.66
CA ARG A 171 4.37 3.41 -1.20
C ARG A 171 3.98 3.52 0.28
N ALA A 172 3.02 2.72 0.73
CA ALA A 172 2.48 2.80 2.09
C ALA A 172 3.33 2.04 3.13
N LEU A 173 3.76 0.82 2.79
CA LEU A 173 4.32 -0.14 3.76
C LEU A 173 5.78 -0.51 3.45
N GLY A 174 6.36 0.07 2.39
CA GLY A 174 7.72 -0.21 1.95
C GLY A 174 7.85 -1.46 1.08
N PRO A 175 9.08 -1.80 0.66
CA PRO A 175 9.31 -2.80 -0.38
C PRO A 175 9.13 -4.25 0.08
N ALA A 176 9.12 -4.54 1.38
CA ALA A 176 9.08 -5.91 1.89
C ALA A 176 7.79 -6.66 1.53
N LEU A 177 6.62 -6.02 1.71
CA LEU A 177 5.32 -6.65 1.42
C LEU A 177 5.07 -6.94 -0.07
N PRO A 178 5.32 -5.99 -1.00
CA PRO A 178 5.21 -6.26 -2.42
C PRO A 178 6.15 -7.37 -2.90
N ILE A 179 7.38 -7.43 -2.39
CA ILE A 179 8.33 -8.49 -2.75
C ILE A 179 7.77 -9.84 -2.34
N LEU A 180 7.29 -9.95 -1.10
CA LEU A 180 6.67 -11.17 -0.61
C LEU A 180 5.45 -11.55 -1.46
N ALA A 181 4.60 -10.57 -1.81
CA ALA A 181 3.45 -10.81 -2.68
C ALA A 181 3.84 -11.28 -4.09
N ILE A 182 4.89 -10.71 -4.68
CA ILE A 182 5.43 -11.16 -5.97
C ILE A 182 5.96 -12.59 -5.87
N LEU A 183 6.66 -12.94 -4.80
CA LEU A 183 7.12 -14.32 -4.56
C LEU A 183 5.95 -15.29 -4.46
N PHE A 184 4.87 -14.94 -3.76
CA PHE A 184 3.66 -15.76 -3.69
C PHE A 184 2.93 -15.85 -5.04
N LEU A 185 2.86 -14.76 -5.80
CA LEU A 185 2.29 -14.78 -7.16
C LEU A 185 3.08 -15.73 -8.07
N LEU A 186 4.42 -15.69 -8.02
CA LEU A 186 5.28 -16.61 -8.76
C LEU A 186 5.09 -18.05 -8.28
N TYR A 187 4.97 -18.27 -6.97
CA TYR A 187 4.69 -19.57 -6.38
C TYR A 187 3.39 -20.18 -6.91
N CYS A 188 2.34 -19.40 -7.17
CA CYS A 188 1.11 -19.91 -7.78
C CYS A 188 1.30 -20.50 -9.18
N PHE A 189 2.29 -20.04 -9.95
CA PHE A 189 2.58 -20.55 -11.30
C PHE A 189 3.62 -21.68 -11.29
N VAL A 190 4.61 -21.60 -10.39
CA VAL A 190 5.71 -22.57 -10.30
C VAL A 190 5.37 -23.74 -9.38
N GLY A 191 4.35 -23.58 -8.53
CA GLY A 191 3.82 -24.56 -7.58
C GLY A 191 3.69 -25.98 -8.11
N PRO A 192 3.07 -26.20 -9.28
CA PRO A 192 2.89 -27.54 -9.84
C PRO A 192 4.19 -28.23 -10.27
N TYR A 193 5.25 -27.46 -10.53
CA TYR A 193 6.55 -27.98 -11.00
C TYR A 193 7.54 -28.21 -9.85
N MET A 194 7.17 -27.85 -8.62
CA MET A 194 8.04 -28.02 -7.46
C MET A 194 8.01 -29.45 -6.91
N PRO A 195 8.99 -29.83 -6.08
CA PRO A 195 9.03 -31.16 -5.52
C PRO A 195 7.83 -31.39 -4.59
N SER A 196 7.41 -32.66 -4.46
CA SER A 196 6.13 -33.05 -3.83
C SER A 196 5.91 -32.56 -2.39
N PHE A 197 6.95 -32.09 -1.69
CA PHE A 197 6.84 -31.57 -0.32
C PHE A 197 6.34 -30.11 -0.24
N ILE A 198 6.42 -29.33 -1.32
CA ILE A 198 5.91 -27.93 -1.41
C ILE A 198 5.05 -27.71 -2.67
N ALA A 199 4.78 -28.74 -3.46
CA ALA A 199 3.94 -28.60 -4.64
C ALA A 199 2.47 -28.42 -4.25
N HIS A 200 1.73 -27.61 -5.01
CA HIS A 200 0.27 -27.66 -4.99
C HIS A 200 -0.23 -28.36 -6.26
N PRO A 201 -1.37 -29.06 -6.21
CA PRO A 201 -2.01 -29.56 -7.42
C PRO A 201 -2.32 -28.37 -8.33
N GLY A 202 -1.78 -28.39 -9.55
CA GLY A 202 -2.12 -27.40 -10.57
C GLY A 202 -3.58 -27.53 -11.02
N VAL A 203 -4.08 -26.57 -11.78
CA VAL A 203 -5.38 -26.69 -12.45
C VAL A 203 -5.17 -27.58 -13.69
N PRO A 204 -5.88 -28.72 -13.83
CA PRO A 204 -5.76 -29.53 -15.03
C PRO A 204 -6.28 -28.75 -16.24
N LEU A 205 -5.54 -28.79 -17.35
CA LEU A 205 -5.82 -28.02 -18.58
C LEU A 205 -7.14 -28.39 -19.28
N GLU A 206 -7.85 -29.40 -18.77
CA GLU A 206 -9.20 -29.77 -19.23
C GLU A 206 -10.31 -28.85 -18.69
N PHE A 207 -9.98 -27.92 -17.78
CA PHE A 207 -10.91 -26.94 -17.17
C PHE A 207 -10.66 -25.47 -17.57
N VAL A 208 -9.79 -25.22 -18.56
CA VAL A 208 -9.48 -23.88 -19.11
C VAL A 208 -9.85 -23.85 -20.59
#